data_AF-R5M0R6-F1
#
_entry.id   AF-R5M0R6-F1
#
_cell.length_a   1.000
_cell.length_b   1.000
_cell.length_c   1.000
_cell.angle_alpha   90.00
_cell.angle_beta   90.00
_cell.angle_gamma   90.00
#
_symmetry.space_group_name_H-M   'P 1'
#
loop_
_entity.id
_entity.type
_entity.pdbx_description
1 polymer ?
#
loop_
_entity_poly.entity_id
_entity_poly.type
_entity_poly.pdbx_seq_one_letter_code
_entity_poly.pdbx_strand_id
1 'polypeptide(L)'
;MNTEKLTLLKSYLEASISPLLIEGIQANFFGDAVVLNANIDKKELNGHYEGTKFCPPTWYSELLEKDTGDSAILIIDNINNVGLEEQKKFIELLKYKKISTFELPNDCLIIVTCSNLKKNKISEEVYSLLVHI
;
A
#
# COMPACT_ATOMS: atom_id res chain seq x y z
N MET A 1 0.50 -21.74 17.03
CA MET A 1 0.66 -21.19 15.66
C MET A 1 1.54 -22.17 14.89
N ASN A 2 1.15 -22.63 13.70
CA ASN A 2 1.87 -23.69 12.99
C ASN A 2 3.22 -23.17 12.47
N THR A 3 4.31 -23.88 12.71
CA THR A 3 5.70 -23.47 12.42
C THR A 3 5.90 -23.16 10.94
N GLU A 4 5.20 -23.88 10.06
CA GLU A 4 5.21 -23.64 8.61
C GLU A 4 4.61 -22.29 8.21
N LYS A 5 3.54 -21.84 8.89
CA LYS A 5 2.94 -20.51 8.64
C LYS A 5 3.89 -19.38 9.04
N LEU A 6 4.64 -19.57 10.12
CA LEU A 6 5.64 -18.62 10.59
C LEU A 6 6.81 -18.52 9.61
N THR A 7 7.31 -19.64 9.10
CA THR A 7 8.39 -19.66 8.09
C THR A 7 7.94 -19.03 6.78
N LEU A 8 6.71 -19.32 6.35
CA LEU A 8 6.13 -18.73 5.14
C LEU A 8 5.98 -17.21 5.28
N LEU A 9 5.40 -16.74 6.40
CA LEU A 9 5.31 -15.31 6.71
C LEU A 9 6.69 -14.65 6.70
N LYS A 10 7.68 -15.29 7.33
CA LYS A 10 9.05 -14.78 7.38
C LYS A 10 9.68 -14.68 6.00
N SER A 11 9.45 -15.66 5.11
CA SER A 11 9.92 -15.60 3.73
C SER A 11 9.25 -14.49 2.90
N TYR A 12 7.96 -14.19 3.15
CA TYR A 12 7.28 -13.06 2.51
C TYR A 12 7.78 -11.71 3.01
N LEU A 13 8.05 -11.60 4.31
CA LEU A 13 8.61 -10.41 4.94
C LEU A 13 10.08 -10.18 4.51
N GLU A 14 10.91 -11.22 4.50
CA GLU A 14 12.32 -11.15 4.10
C GLU A 14 12.50 -10.84 2.61
N ALA A 15 11.50 -11.18 1.79
CA ALA A 15 11.54 -10.87 0.37
C ALA A 15 10.94 -9.49 0.06
N SER A 16 10.30 -8.81 1.02
CA SER A 16 9.55 -7.57 0.81
C SER A 16 8.54 -7.67 -0.35
N ILE A 17 8.10 -8.85 -0.77
CA ILE A 17 7.43 -9.03 -2.08
C ILE A 17 5.96 -8.58 -2.03
N SER A 18 5.25 -8.83 -0.94
CA SER A 18 3.79 -8.78 -0.92
C SER A 18 3.24 -7.77 0.09
N PRO A 19 2.28 -6.94 -0.31
CA PRO A 19 1.57 -6.04 0.61
C PRO A 19 0.81 -6.80 1.70
N LEU A 20 0.75 -6.23 2.90
CA LEU A 20 0.08 -6.81 4.06
C LEU A 20 -1.31 -6.21 4.25
N LEU A 21 -2.32 -7.04 4.51
CA LEU A 21 -3.65 -6.59 4.92
C LEU A 21 -3.82 -6.79 6.42
N ILE A 22 -4.22 -5.72 7.12
CA ILE A 22 -4.42 -5.70 8.57
C ILE A 22 -5.81 -5.15 8.90
N GLU A 23 -6.58 -5.89 9.68
CA GLU A 23 -7.91 -5.48 10.14
C GLU A 23 -7.85 -4.81 11.52
N GLY A 24 -8.55 -3.69 11.70
CA GLY A 24 -8.77 -3.06 13.00
C GLY A 24 -7.61 -2.20 13.54
N ILE A 25 -6.55 -1.98 12.75
CA ILE A 25 -5.43 -1.10 13.12
C ILE A 25 -5.53 0.22 12.36
N GLN A 26 -5.37 1.34 13.08
CA GLN A 26 -5.32 2.68 12.49
C GLN A 26 -3.92 2.99 11.95
N ALA A 27 -3.82 3.75 10.86
CA ALA A 27 -2.54 4.10 10.24
C ALA A 27 -1.53 4.77 11.20
N ASN A 28 -1.99 5.55 12.18
CA ASN A 28 -1.14 6.22 13.18
C ASN A 28 -0.35 5.26 14.08
N PHE A 29 -0.71 3.98 14.12
CA PHE A 29 0.02 2.96 14.87
C PHE A 29 1.43 2.73 14.31
N PHE A 30 1.63 2.96 13.01
CA PHE A 30 2.85 2.61 12.30
C PHE A 30 3.94 3.70 12.33
N GLY A 31 3.76 4.75 13.13
CA GLY A 31 4.80 5.76 13.35
C GLY A 31 5.19 6.51 12.07
N ASP A 32 6.47 6.43 11.70
CA ASP A 32 7.05 7.16 10.57
C ASP A 32 6.71 6.52 9.21
N ALA A 33 5.45 6.67 8.81
CA ALA A 33 4.90 6.09 7.57
C ALA A 33 4.24 7.16 6.70
N VAL A 34 4.26 6.94 5.38
CA VAL A 34 3.44 7.71 4.43
C VAL A 34 2.06 7.09 4.37
N VAL A 35 1.03 7.90 4.58
CA VAL A 35 -0.36 7.42 4.64
C VAL A 35 -1.17 7.93 3.45
N LEU A 36 -1.68 7.00 2.66
CA LEU A 36 -2.65 7.22 1.58
C LEU A 36 -4.04 6.85 2.08
N ASN A 37 -4.96 7.81 2.15
CA ASN A 37 -6.35 7.45 2.41
C ASN A 37 -6.95 6.72 1.20
N ALA A 38 -7.74 5.67 1.43
CA ALA A 38 -8.42 4.95 0.36
C ALA A 38 -9.28 5.85 -0.54
N ASN A 39 -9.79 6.98 -0.05
CA ASN A 39 -10.58 7.95 -0.81
C ASN A 39 -9.75 8.98 -1.62
N ILE A 40 -8.41 8.86 -1.65
CA ILE A 40 -7.53 9.75 -2.42
C ILE A 40 -7.96 9.88 -3.88
N ASP A 41 -7.95 11.09 -4.44
CA ASP A 41 -8.29 11.27 -5.85
C ASP A 41 -7.26 10.57 -6.74
N LYS A 42 -7.71 10.00 -7.88
CA LYS A 42 -6.83 9.30 -8.79
C LYS A 42 -5.70 10.20 -9.33
N LYS A 43 -5.93 11.51 -9.47
CA LYS A 43 -4.91 12.47 -9.91
C LYS A 43 -3.87 12.77 -8.85
N GLU A 44 -4.24 12.67 -7.57
CA GLU A 44 -3.31 12.85 -6.44
C GLU A 44 -2.55 11.55 -6.15
N LEU A 45 -3.18 10.40 -6.42
CA LEU A 45 -2.53 9.10 -6.34
C LEU A 45 -1.43 8.97 -7.41
N ASN A 46 -1.71 9.42 -8.64
CA ASN A 46 -0.80 9.33 -9.78
C ASN A 46 0.06 10.59 -9.94
N GLY A 47 1.08 10.51 -10.80
CA GLY A 47 1.78 11.72 -11.24
C GLY A 47 0.88 12.65 -12.06
N HIS A 48 1.30 13.91 -12.17
CA HIS A 48 0.61 14.94 -12.95
C HIS A 48 1.57 15.63 -13.92
N TYR A 49 1.02 16.30 -14.93
CA TYR A 49 1.81 17.10 -15.86
C TYR A 49 1.89 18.56 -15.40
N GLU A 50 3.10 19.09 -15.38
CA GLU A 50 3.40 20.51 -15.27
C GLU A 50 4.03 20.98 -16.58
N GLY A 51 3.20 21.50 -17.48
CA GLY A 51 3.59 21.76 -18.86
C GLY A 51 3.91 20.46 -19.61
N THR A 52 5.15 20.30 -20.05
CA THR A 52 5.63 19.08 -20.73
C THR A 52 6.29 18.07 -19.79
N LYS A 53 6.47 18.42 -18.51
CA LYS A 53 7.13 17.58 -17.52
C LYS A 53 6.11 16.73 -16.77
N PHE A 54 6.33 15.42 -16.69
CA PHE A 54 5.56 14.54 -15.82
C PHE A 54 6.22 14.51 -14.43
N CYS A 55 5.48 14.95 -13.42
CA CYS A 55 5.93 15.10 -12.04
C CYS A 55 5.34 13.98 -11.15
N PRO A 56 6.09 13.51 -10.15
CA PRO A 56 5.59 12.52 -9.20
C PRO A 56 4.50 13.10 -8.29
N PRO A 57 3.62 12.24 -7.74
CA PRO A 57 2.70 12.68 -6.71
C PRO A 57 3.44 13.06 -5.43
N THR A 58 2.82 13.93 -4.62
CA THR A 58 3.44 14.47 -3.39
C THR A 58 3.83 13.38 -2.39
N TRP A 59 2.96 12.39 -2.19
CA TRP A 59 3.20 11.27 -1.28
C TRP A 59 4.42 10.43 -1.68
N TYR A 60 4.72 10.36 -2.99
CA TYR A 60 5.87 9.59 -3.47
C TYR A 60 7.18 10.30 -3.11
N SER A 61 7.23 11.63 -3.26
CA SER A 61 8.37 12.42 -2.79
C SER A 61 8.58 12.27 -1.28
N GLU A 62 7.50 12.31 -0.50
CA GLU A 62 7.56 12.07 0.95
C GLU A 62 8.08 10.65 1.27
N LEU A 63 7.66 9.64 0.50
CA LEU A 63 8.12 8.26 0.67
C LEU A 63 9.64 8.15 0.43
N LEU A 64 10.15 8.81 -0.61
CA LEU A 64 11.59 8.85 -0.89
C LEU A 64 12.39 9.59 0.17
N GLU A 65 11.84 10.65 0.76
CA GLU A 65 12.50 11.37 1.86
C GLU A 65 12.60 10.53 3.15
N LYS A 66 11.65 9.61 3.36
CA LYS A 66 11.65 8.68 4.50
C LYS A 66 12.52 7.44 4.29
N ASP A 67 12.92 7.15 3.05
CA ASP A 67 13.83 6.05 2.70
C ASP A 67 15.28 6.37 3.13
N THR A 68 15.52 6.43 4.45
CA THR A 68 16.79 6.88 5.05
C THR A 68 17.71 5.73 5.48
N GLY A 69 17.41 4.50 5.09
CA GLY A 69 18.19 3.29 5.38
C GLY A 69 17.44 2.21 6.16
N ASP A 70 16.33 2.58 6.81
CA ASP A 70 15.30 1.65 7.28
C ASP A 70 14.17 1.58 6.24
N SER A 71 13.57 0.41 6.04
CA SER A 71 12.49 0.18 5.06
C SER A 71 11.38 1.23 5.15
N ALA A 72 11.20 2.03 4.09
CA ALA A 72 10.10 3.00 4.01
C ALA A 72 8.73 2.29 4.10
N ILE A 73 7.80 2.85 4.87
CA ILE A 73 6.46 2.27 5.07
C ILE A 73 5.42 3.12 4.34
N LEU A 74 4.69 2.48 3.41
CA LEU A 74 3.53 3.05 2.73
C LEU A 74 2.25 2.38 3.24
N ILE A 75 1.29 3.19 3.69
CA ILE A 75 0.03 2.70 4.25
C ILE A 75 -1.13 3.14 3.36
N ILE A 76 -1.92 2.19 2.86
CA ILE A 76 -3.22 2.45 2.24
C ILE A 76 -4.28 2.27 3.33
N ASP A 77 -4.77 3.39 3.86
CA ASP A 77 -5.64 3.41 5.02
C ASP A 77 -7.11 3.19 4.65
N ASN A 78 -7.77 2.26 5.35
CA ASN A 78 -9.20 1.98 5.27
C ASN A 78 -9.69 1.63 3.85
N ILE A 79 -9.01 0.69 3.18
CA ILE A 79 -9.30 0.32 1.77
C ILE A 79 -10.76 -0.10 1.55
N ASN A 80 -11.40 -0.70 2.55
CA ASN A 80 -12.80 -1.12 2.47
C ASN A 80 -13.80 -0.02 2.83
N ASN A 81 -13.37 1.24 2.93
CA ASN A 81 -14.27 2.39 3.08
C ASN A 81 -14.67 3.02 1.73
N VAL A 82 -14.05 2.58 0.63
CA VAL A 82 -14.41 3.00 -0.74
C VAL A 82 -15.02 1.83 -1.52
N GLY A 83 -15.72 2.14 -2.61
CA GLY A 83 -16.39 1.15 -3.45
C GLY A 83 -15.42 0.16 -4.10
N LEU A 84 -15.87 -1.05 -4.41
CA LEU A 84 -15.03 -2.14 -4.93
C LEU A 84 -14.24 -1.75 -6.20
N GLU A 85 -14.84 -0.97 -7.09
CA GLU A 85 -14.16 -0.46 -8.29
C GLU A 85 -13.12 0.62 -7.97
N GLU A 86 -13.38 1.44 -6.95
CA GLU A 86 -12.44 2.47 -6.53
C GLU A 86 -11.18 1.87 -5.89
N GLN A 87 -11.32 0.76 -5.15
CA GLN A 87 -10.19 0.02 -4.59
C GLN A 87 -9.18 -0.42 -5.67
N LYS A 88 -9.63 -0.68 -6.90
CA LYS A 88 -8.77 -1.15 -8.00
C LYS A 88 -7.72 -0.14 -8.43
N LYS A 89 -7.86 1.14 -8.07
CA LYS A 89 -6.83 2.16 -8.36
C LYS A 89 -5.47 1.85 -7.70
N PHE A 90 -5.46 1.03 -6.65
CA PHE A 90 -4.25 0.62 -5.95
C PHE A 90 -3.59 -0.66 -6.52
N ILE A 91 -4.19 -1.33 -7.51
CA ILE A 91 -3.64 -2.58 -8.06
C ILE A 91 -2.21 -2.41 -8.58
N GLU A 92 -1.92 -1.27 -9.23
CA GLU A 92 -0.58 -1.01 -9.76
C GLU A 92 0.47 -0.98 -8.64
N LEU A 93 0.15 -0.27 -7.56
CA LEU A 93 1.00 -0.18 -6.36
C LEU A 93 1.19 -1.53 -5.71
N LEU A 94 0.09 -2.27 -5.49
CA LEU A 94 0.10 -3.54 -4.77
C LEU A 94 0.82 -4.65 -5.55
N LYS A 95 0.69 -4.67 -6.88
CA LYS A 95 1.22 -5.75 -7.72
C LYS A 95 2.62 -5.47 -8.24
N TYR A 96 2.90 -4.22 -8.62
CA TYR A 96 4.12 -3.85 -9.33
C TYR A 96 5.04 -2.94 -8.52
N LYS A 97 4.66 -2.58 -7.29
CA LYS A 97 5.40 -1.63 -6.45
C LYS A 97 5.78 -0.37 -7.23
N LYS A 98 4.83 0.18 -7.99
CA LYS A 98 5.03 1.42 -8.74
C LYS A 98 3.72 2.16 -8.90
N ILE A 99 3.81 3.42 -9.30
CA ILE A 99 2.69 4.22 -9.77
C ILE A 99 3.07 4.91 -11.08
N SER A 100 2.30 4.67 -12.14
CA SER A 100 2.63 5.19 -13.47
C SER A 100 4.08 4.83 -13.89
N THR A 101 4.99 5.82 -13.94
CA THR A 101 6.40 5.65 -14.30
C THR A 101 7.34 5.64 -13.09
N PHE A 102 6.81 5.77 -11.87
CA PHE A 102 7.60 5.93 -10.64
C PHE A 102 7.62 4.62 -9.85
N GLU A 103 8.80 4.00 -9.72
CA GLU A 103 9.01 2.76 -8.96
C GLU A 103 9.22 3.06 -7.48
N LEU A 104 8.58 2.29 -6.60
CA LEU A 104 8.79 2.43 -5.16
C LEU A 104 10.18 1.90 -4.78
N PRO A 105 10.76 2.37 -3.65
CA PRO A 105 11.99 1.79 -3.10
C PRO A 105 11.88 0.26 -2.95
N ASN A 106 12.98 -0.46 -3.19
CA ASN A 106 13.00 -1.93 -3.18
C ASN A 106 12.50 -2.50 -1.84
N ASP A 107 12.97 -1.91 -0.74
CA ASP A 107 12.67 -2.34 0.62
C ASP A 107 11.41 -1.66 1.18
N CYS A 108 10.64 -0.96 0.34
CA CYS A 108 9.37 -0.37 0.76
C CYS A 108 8.38 -1.45 1.18
N LEU A 109 7.88 -1.33 2.40
CA LEU A 109 6.80 -2.14 2.95
C LEU A 109 5.46 -1.47 2.65
N ILE A 110 4.54 -2.21 2.03
CA ILE A 110 3.18 -1.75 1.77
C ILE A 110 2.22 -2.41 2.76
N ILE A 111 1.53 -1.59 3.55
CA ILE A 111 0.51 -2.02 4.50
C ILE A 111 -0.84 -1.48 4.04
N VAL A 112 -1.85 -2.32 4.08
CA VAL A 112 -3.23 -1.98 3.76
C VAL A 112 -4.05 -2.20 5.02
N THR A 113 -4.71 -1.15 5.51
CA THR A 113 -5.58 -1.27 6.67
C THR A 113 -7.04 -1.40 6.22
N CYS A 114 -7.83 -2.11 7.02
CA CYS A 114 -9.26 -2.16 6.85
C CYS A 114 -9.96 -2.14 8.22
N SER A 115 -11.17 -1.58 8.26
CA SER A 115 -11.89 -1.40 9.53
C SER A 115 -12.68 -2.65 9.93
N ASN A 116 -13.53 -3.13 9.02
CA ASN A 116 -14.34 -4.34 9.23
C ASN A 116 -14.68 -5.06 7.91
N LEU A 117 -14.05 -6.22 7.68
CA LEU A 117 -14.24 -7.02 6.45
C LEU A 117 -15.63 -7.67 6.37
N LYS A 118 -16.32 -7.86 7.49
CA LYS A 118 -17.70 -8.40 7.52
C LYS A 118 -18.71 -7.38 7.03
N LYS A 119 -18.47 -6.09 7.30
CA LYS A 119 -19.35 -4.99 6.93
C LYS A 119 -19.10 -4.55 5.49
N ASN A 120 -17.83 -4.29 5.15
CA ASN A 120 -17.44 -3.85 3.82
C ASN A 120 -16.36 -4.76 3.25
N LYS A 121 -16.62 -5.28 2.05
CA LYS A 121 -15.73 -6.21 1.36
C LYS A 121 -14.60 -5.48 0.65
N ILE A 122 -13.51 -6.21 0.44
CA ILE A 122 -12.45 -5.86 -0.50
C ILE A 122 -12.73 -6.62 -1.80
N SER A 123 -12.47 -6.00 -2.96
CA SER A 123 -12.61 -6.68 -4.24
C SER A 123 -11.68 -7.90 -4.31
N GLU A 124 -12.15 -9.00 -4.92
CA GLU A 124 -11.36 -10.24 -4.97
C GLU A 124 -10.01 -10.05 -5.64
N GLU A 125 -9.97 -9.20 -6.68
CA GLU A 125 -8.74 -8.83 -7.39
C GLU A 125 -7.74 -8.14 -6.46
N VAL A 126 -8.17 -7.12 -5.71
CA VAL A 126 -7.29 -6.43 -4.75
C VAL A 126 -6.90 -7.37 -3.61
N TYR A 127 -7.86 -8.12 -3.05
CA TYR A 127 -7.61 -9.04 -1.95
C TYR A 127 -6.61 -10.14 -2.33
N SER A 128 -6.62 -10.62 -3.57
CA SER A 128 -5.67 -11.64 -4.06
C SER A 128 -4.21 -11.19 -4.07
N LEU A 129 -3.95 -9.88 -4.00
CA LEU A 129 -2.60 -9.31 -3.96
C LEU A 129 -2.09 -9.12 -2.53
N LEU A 130 -2.93 -9.33 -1.53
CA LEU A 130 -2.63 -9.03 -0.13
C LEU A 130 -2.39 -10.31 0.67
N VAL A 131 -1.41 -10.26 1.56
CA VAL A 131 -1.27 -11.26 2.63
C VAL A 131 -2.07 -10.78 3.83
N HIS A 132 -3.19 -11.43 4.10
CA HIS A 132 -4.00 -11.17 5.29
C HIS A 132 -3.36 -11.80 6.52
N ILE A 133 -3.04 -10.96 7.50
CA ILE A 133 -2.46 -11.36 8.80
C ILE A 133 -3.53 -11.31 9.90
#